data_AF-A0A2T9Y1P9-F1
#
_entry.id   AF-A0A2T9Y1P9-F1
#
_cell.length_a   1.000
_cell.length_b   1.000
_cell.length_c   1.000
_cell.angle_alpha   90.00
_cell.angle_beta   90.00
_cell.angle_gamma   90.00
#
_symmetry.space_group_name_H-M   'P 1'
#
loop_
_entity.id
_entity.type
_entity.pdbx_description
1 polymer ?
#
loop_
_entity_poly.entity_id
_entity_poly.type
_entity_poly.pdbx_seq_one_letter_code
_entity_poly.pdbx_strand_id
1 'polypeptide(L)'
;MEYYFGNNTVPLVFVRNEPNKRTSYPNHHLVHHDEHPATFGYRQTSPVSANTHPSFRQGAANSDVSLGDILGLHHLRSAYIESDLESIQLRLAEIERRKQLAQMKRQFYIRQLQEEAERERELVEERSRIEEQRQKLAQLAAQKARQQYLQDTRLRQQQNVESYENQRKLANEASPSRKFFNTADSTQKHQVPTQPQKQLPIEHVAEQPKLEHKTHEQEQTPSAENDINEAKYNATGGDPDAYNTIMEIVRKKLQEIDQSDEEKEKKETQDVEMKGDTAINSISETPIEAIDEEQTQPITPTEPEPETKTDEQVTTKVQTDNDVHMSDLAENVQNVGQETNQPKKRQSPVIDSKPDSDDEFVQAKQKCKDKLCCFQDHVQKAQQNQIEKKKSRHRKRKNKMHKHKINNEKKQENQQFLSEKHHTNKKSIEQQDIDKTIAALKIQKFIRNQKSAKEIQRISNSLQQLKNVEKQVDKIRRNHEEVVYSSPLEFRVDENGSATLAYTENTRNYREYGELLLRSLQDLDSINSYGSNIVRQERRQMVYKIQSLLDDLDAYLVSQEASYSAGISSDSD
;
A
#
# COMPACT_ATOMS: atom_id res chain seq x y z
N MET A 1 15.93 -13.91 -28.59
CA MET A 1 14.48 -14.20 -28.70
C MET A 1 13.88 -13.16 -29.60
N GLU A 2 13.51 -13.56 -30.81
CA GLU A 2 12.89 -12.68 -31.81
C GLU A 2 11.38 -12.75 -31.63
N TYR A 3 10.74 -11.59 -31.43
CA TYR A 3 9.29 -11.48 -31.31
C TYR A 3 8.75 -10.91 -32.62
N TYR A 4 7.96 -11.70 -33.34
CA TYR A 4 7.19 -11.25 -34.48
C TYR A 4 5.81 -10.83 -33.99
N PHE A 5 5.48 -9.54 -34.12
CA PHE A 5 4.11 -9.07 -34.01
C PHE A 5 3.47 -9.15 -35.40
N GLY A 6 2.39 -9.92 -35.50
CA GLY A 6 1.55 -9.93 -36.70
C GLY A 6 0.88 -8.57 -36.88
N ASN A 7 0.98 -8.06 -38.12
CA ASN A 7 0.30 -6.91 -38.73
C ASN A 7 1.23 -5.71 -39.02
N ASN A 8 1.91 -5.77 -40.17
CA ASN A 8 2.41 -4.67 -41.02
C ASN A 8 3.07 -3.43 -40.37
N THR A 9 3.55 -3.50 -39.13
CA THR A 9 4.38 -2.44 -38.54
C THR A 9 5.85 -2.78 -38.70
N VAL A 10 6.61 -1.83 -39.25
CA VAL A 10 8.06 -1.88 -39.48
C VAL A 10 8.78 -2.41 -38.23
N PRO A 11 9.65 -3.43 -38.35
CA PRO A 11 10.34 -4.00 -37.20
C PRO A 11 11.26 -2.97 -36.56
N LEU A 12 11.05 -2.72 -35.26
CA LEU A 12 12.00 -2.00 -34.41
C LEU A 12 13.21 -2.90 -34.15
N VAL A 13 14.28 -2.67 -34.93
CA VAL A 13 15.59 -3.29 -34.71
C VAL A 13 16.30 -2.55 -33.60
N PHE A 14 16.31 -3.13 -32.40
CA PHE A 14 17.22 -2.70 -31.34
C PHE A 14 18.60 -3.28 -31.64
N VAL A 15 19.47 -2.49 -32.26
CA VAL A 15 20.90 -2.81 -32.35
C VAL A 15 21.46 -2.73 -30.93
N ARG A 16 21.74 -3.89 -30.34
CA ARG A 16 22.59 -3.97 -29.15
C ARG A 16 23.96 -3.43 -29.55
N ASN A 17 24.31 -2.24 -29.04
CA ASN A 17 25.70 -1.84 -28.97
C ASN A 17 26.39 -2.78 -27.97
N GLU A 18 27.00 -3.85 -28.48
CA GLU A 18 27.95 -4.62 -27.70
C GLU A 18 29.17 -3.72 -27.41
N PRO A 19 29.53 -3.49 -26.14
CA PRO A 19 30.76 -2.79 -25.84
C PRO A 19 31.92 -3.67 -26.28
N ASN A 20 32.67 -3.18 -27.26
CA ASN A 20 34.02 -3.55 -27.66
C ASN A 20 34.62 -4.76 -26.91
N LYS A 21 34.68 -5.89 -27.61
CA LYS A 21 35.67 -6.95 -27.34
C LYS A 21 37.06 -6.34 -27.49
N ARG A 22 37.65 -5.86 -26.40
CA ARG A 22 39.08 -5.54 -26.34
C ARG A 22 39.85 -6.86 -26.25
N THR A 23 40.72 -7.01 -27.24
CA THR A 23 41.80 -7.98 -27.35
C THR A 23 42.62 -8.07 -26.06
N SER A 24 42.88 -9.30 -25.65
CA SER A 24 43.86 -9.66 -24.64
C SER A 24 45.25 -9.12 -25.00
N TYR A 25 45.89 -8.43 -24.05
CA TYR A 25 47.34 -8.30 -23.99
C TYR A 25 47.81 -8.56 -22.55
N PRO A 26 49.05 -9.06 -22.38
CA PRO A 26 49.46 -9.78 -21.18
C PRO A 26 49.95 -8.86 -20.06
N ASN A 27 49.91 -9.42 -18.85
CA ASN A 27 50.47 -8.93 -17.60
C ASN A 27 51.76 -8.11 -17.76
N HIS A 28 51.71 -6.85 -17.31
CA HIS A 28 52.86 -6.17 -16.76
C HIS A 28 52.55 -5.77 -15.32
N HIS A 29 53.34 -6.32 -14.39
CA HIS A 29 53.46 -5.86 -13.02
C HIS A 29 53.70 -4.34 -13.00
N LEU A 30 52.77 -3.59 -12.42
CA LEU A 30 53.01 -2.22 -11.98
C LEU A 30 52.80 -2.17 -10.47
N VAL A 31 53.91 -1.95 -9.78
CA VAL A 31 54.00 -1.63 -8.36
C VAL A 31 53.22 -0.32 -8.14
N HIS A 32 52.15 -0.35 -7.36
CA HIS A 32 51.47 0.86 -6.92
C HIS A 32 52.10 1.33 -5.60
N HIS A 33 52.65 2.54 -5.65
CA HIS A 33 52.98 3.36 -4.50
C HIS A 33 51.71 3.76 -3.75
N ASP A 34 51.83 3.77 -2.42
CA ASP A 34 50.88 4.30 -1.44
C ASP A 34 50.51 5.76 -1.71
N GLU A 35 49.21 6.06 -1.78
CA GLU A 35 48.68 7.41 -1.57
C GLU A 35 47.62 7.38 -0.46
N HIS A 36 48.00 7.93 0.70
CA HIS A 36 47.11 8.26 1.81
C HIS A 36 46.17 9.42 1.46
N PRO A 37 44.88 9.38 1.84
CA PRO A 37 44.09 10.59 1.99
C PRO A 37 44.32 11.23 3.36
N ALA A 38 44.76 12.48 3.32
CA ALA A 38 44.90 13.37 4.47
C ALA A 38 43.56 13.58 5.19
N THR A 39 43.54 13.29 6.50
CA THR A 39 42.47 13.71 7.41
C THR A 39 43.04 14.80 8.31
N PHE A 40 42.43 15.99 8.25
CA PHE A 40 42.69 17.10 9.17
C PHE A 40 42.18 16.73 10.56
N GLY A 41 43.06 16.72 11.56
CA GLY A 41 42.73 16.57 12.97
C GLY A 41 43.85 17.13 13.83
N TYR A 42 43.67 18.35 14.32
CA TYR A 42 44.57 18.99 15.28
C TYR A 42 44.68 18.15 16.56
N ARG A 43 45.90 17.75 16.94
CA ARG A 43 46.25 17.51 18.34
C ARG A 43 47.74 17.80 18.56
N GLN A 44 48.00 18.92 19.22
CA GLN A 44 49.25 19.15 19.92
C GLN A 44 49.33 18.17 21.10
N THR A 45 50.38 17.35 21.13
CA THR A 45 51.01 16.93 22.38
C THR A 45 52.51 16.87 22.14
N SER A 46 53.27 17.67 22.89
CA SER A 46 54.71 17.48 23.06
C SER A 46 55.00 16.04 23.53
N PRO A 47 56.21 15.54 23.25
CA PRO A 47 57.10 15.38 24.38
C PRO A 47 58.53 15.82 24.09
N VAL A 48 59.10 16.40 25.13
CA VAL A 48 60.53 16.42 25.42
C VAL A 48 61.08 15.01 25.28
N SER A 49 62.09 14.82 24.44
CA SER A 49 63.19 13.90 24.74
C SER A 49 64.36 14.14 23.79
N ALA A 50 65.48 14.50 24.41
CA ALA A 50 66.79 14.64 23.80
C ALA A 50 67.22 13.33 23.14
N ASN A 51 67.85 13.41 21.96
CA ASN A 51 69.12 12.71 21.72
C ASN A 51 69.73 13.00 20.34
N THR A 52 70.96 13.54 20.39
CA THR A 52 72.09 13.29 19.49
C THR A 52 71.86 13.42 17.97
N HIS A 53 72.17 14.61 17.46
CA HIS A 53 72.65 14.78 16.09
C HIS A 53 73.98 14.02 15.89
N PRO A 54 74.10 13.12 14.91
CA PRO A 54 75.40 12.84 14.32
C PRO A 54 75.74 14.01 13.40
N SER A 55 76.74 14.78 13.79
CA SER A 55 77.44 15.75 12.95
C SER A 55 77.93 15.06 11.68
N PHE A 56 77.16 15.18 10.59
CA PHE A 56 77.55 14.70 9.28
C PHE A 56 78.66 15.62 8.76
N ARG A 57 79.87 15.06 8.71
CA ARG A 57 81.06 15.68 8.12
C ARG A 57 80.72 16.22 6.73
N GLN A 58 80.83 17.54 6.56
CA GLN A 58 81.03 18.18 5.27
C GLN A 58 82.35 17.67 4.68
N GLY A 59 82.27 16.58 3.92
CA GLY A 59 83.27 16.24 2.92
C GLY A 59 83.03 17.12 1.72
N ALA A 60 83.79 18.21 1.61
CA ALA A 60 83.92 19.01 0.40
C ALA A 60 84.62 18.16 -0.68
N ALA A 61 83.87 17.25 -1.29
CA ALA A 61 84.24 16.68 -2.57
C ALA A 61 83.66 17.61 -3.63
N ASN A 62 84.54 18.40 -4.25
CA ASN A 62 84.28 19.05 -5.53
C ASN A 62 84.08 17.95 -6.57
N SER A 63 82.91 17.32 -6.58
CA SER A 63 82.46 16.55 -7.74
C SER A 63 82.01 17.59 -8.75
N ASP A 64 82.76 17.72 -9.84
CA ASP A 64 82.29 18.35 -11.07
C ASP A 64 81.00 17.63 -11.49
N VAL A 65 79.86 18.12 -10.99
CA VAL A 65 78.55 17.68 -11.43
C VAL A 65 78.44 18.14 -12.87
N SER A 66 78.61 17.18 -13.78
CA SER A 66 78.50 17.39 -15.21
C SER A 66 77.22 18.15 -15.51
N LEU A 67 77.31 19.23 -16.29
CA LEU A 67 76.16 20.06 -16.70
C LEU A 67 75.03 19.20 -17.32
N GLY A 68 75.38 18.02 -17.87
CA GLY A 68 74.44 17.05 -18.41
C GLY A 68 73.51 16.40 -17.36
N ASP A 69 73.98 16.20 -16.13
CA ASP A 69 73.18 15.55 -15.07
C ASP A 69 72.11 16.51 -14.52
N ILE A 70 72.42 17.80 -14.46
CA ILE A 70 71.47 18.85 -14.06
C ILE A 70 70.35 19.00 -15.11
N LEU A 71 70.70 18.92 -16.40
CA LEU A 71 69.73 18.99 -17.49
C LEU A 71 68.84 17.74 -17.57
N GLY A 72 69.39 16.56 -17.27
CA GLY A 72 68.63 15.30 -17.19
C GLY A 72 67.60 15.30 -16.06
N LEU A 73 68.00 15.77 -14.87
CA LEU A 73 67.09 15.95 -13.73
C LEU A 73 65.96 16.96 -14.02
N HIS A 74 66.26 18.03 -14.76
CA HIS A 74 65.25 19.01 -15.14
C HIS A 74 64.21 18.43 -16.12
N HIS A 75 64.64 17.60 -17.08
CA HIS A 75 63.73 16.92 -18.02
C HIS A 75 62.88 15.85 -17.32
N LEU A 76 63.45 15.10 -16.37
CA LEU A 76 62.68 14.12 -15.59
C LEU A 76 61.63 14.83 -14.73
N ARG A 77 62.00 15.94 -14.09
CA ARG A 77 61.09 16.75 -13.28
C ARG A 77 59.99 17.37 -14.13
N SER A 78 60.28 17.88 -15.33
CA SER A 78 59.25 18.41 -16.22
C SER A 78 58.30 17.32 -16.72
N ALA A 79 58.82 16.14 -17.10
CA ALA A 79 57.98 15.01 -17.53
C ALA A 79 57.07 14.49 -16.40
N TYR A 80 57.56 14.46 -15.16
CA TYR A 80 56.75 14.09 -13.98
C TYR A 80 55.65 15.13 -13.71
N ILE A 81 55.99 16.43 -13.77
CA ILE A 81 55.01 17.51 -13.62
C ILE A 81 53.96 17.47 -14.73
N GLU A 82 54.35 17.16 -15.98
CA GLU A 82 53.42 17.01 -17.10
C GLU A 82 52.46 15.83 -16.90
N SER A 83 52.95 14.68 -16.44
CA SER A 83 52.12 13.50 -16.11
C SER A 83 51.12 13.80 -14.98
N ASP A 84 51.57 14.46 -13.91
CA ASP A 84 50.69 14.86 -12.81
C ASP A 84 49.64 15.86 -13.28
N LEU A 85 50.02 16.81 -14.14
CA LEU A 85 49.12 17.81 -14.70
C LEU A 85 48.05 17.18 -15.60
N GLU A 86 48.40 16.19 -16.43
CA GLU A 86 47.42 15.42 -17.21
C GLU A 86 46.45 14.64 -16.31
N SER A 87 46.95 14.03 -15.23
CA SER A 87 46.10 13.30 -14.27
C SER A 87 45.09 14.22 -13.57
N ILE A 88 45.53 15.43 -13.19
CA ILE A 88 44.69 16.46 -12.57
C ILE A 88 43.63 16.94 -13.57
N GLN A 89 44.01 17.19 -14.82
CA GLN A 89 43.06 17.60 -15.87
C GLN A 89 42.01 16.52 -16.15
N LEU A 90 42.40 15.24 -16.18
CA LEU A 90 41.47 14.12 -16.32
C LEU A 90 40.49 14.07 -15.14
N ARG A 91 40.99 14.22 -13.91
CA ARG A 91 40.16 14.25 -12.70
C ARG A 91 39.18 15.42 -12.70
N LEU A 92 39.60 16.60 -13.14
CA LEU A 92 38.73 17.78 -13.30
C LEU A 92 37.63 17.52 -14.33
N ALA A 93 37.96 16.95 -15.50
CA ALA A 93 36.99 16.60 -16.53
C ALA A 93 35.98 15.54 -16.04
N GLU A 94 36.43 14.57 -15.24
CA GLU A 94 35.55 13.58 -14.64
C GLU A 94 34.59 14.22 -13.61
N ILE A 95 35.09 15.11 -12.75
CA ILE A 95 34.26 15.87 -11.80
C ILE A 95 33.20 16.68 -12.55
N GLU A 96 33.55 17.31 -13.66
CA GLU A 96 32.62 18.08 -14.48
C GLU A 96 31.53 17.19 -15.12
N ARG A 97 31.88 16.01 -15.64
CA ARG A 97 30.88 15.03 -16.12
C ARG A 97 29.95 14.57 -15.00
N ARG A 98 30.49 14.28 -13.80
CA ARG A 98 29.67 13.88 -12.64
C ARG A 98 28.71 14.99 -12.23
N LYS A 99 29.14 16.26 -12.28
CA LYS A 99 28.30 17.43 -12.03
C LYS A 99 27.17 17.56 -13.06
N GLN A 100 27.47 17.43 -14.36
CA GLN A 100 26.46 17.46 -15.42
C GLN A 100 25.43 16.33 -15.29
N LEU A 101 25.88 15.11 -14.97
CA LEU A 101 25.00 13.97 -14.73
C LEU A 101 24.09 14.21 -13.53
N ALA A 102 24.62 14.75 -12.43
CA ALA A 102 23.82 15.11 -11.25
C ALA A 102 22.76 16.19 -11.58
N GLN A 103 23.11 17.18 -12.40
CA GLN A 103 22.19 18.21 -12.87
C GLN A 103 21.04 17.62 -13.71
N MET A 104 21.35 16.71 -14.65
CA MET A 104 20.32 16.02 -15.44
C MET A 104 19.41 15.15 -14.57
N LYS A 105 19.98 14.41 -13.59
CA LYS A 105 19.20 13.63 -12.63
C LYS A 105 18.25 14.51 -11.82
N ARG A 106 18.71 15.69 -11.38
CA ARG A 106 17.86 16.67 -10.68
C ARG A 106 16.72 17.17 -11.56
N GLN A 107 16.98 17.50 -12.82
CA GLN A 107 15.94 17.94 -13.76
C GLN A 107 14.90 16.84 -14.03
N PHE A 108 15.34 15.59 -14.18
CA PHE A 108 14.46 14.45 -14.34
C PHE A 108 13.52 14.29 -13.14
N TYR A 109 14.05 14.37 -11.92
CA TYR A 109 13.25 14.26 -10.69
C TYR A 109 12.24 15.40 -10.53
N ILE A 110 12.62 16.64 -10.89
CA ILE A 110 11.69 17.78 -10.89
C ILE A 110 10.53 17.54 -11.86
N ARG A 111 10.81 17.04 -13.08
CA ARG A 111 9.75 16.71 -14.04
C ARG A 111 8.83 15.61 -13.53
N GLN A 112 9.39 14.56 -12.91
CA GLN A 112 8.60 13.48 -12.33
C GLN A 112 7.66 14.00 -11.23
N LEU A 113 8.14 14.88 -10.34
CA LEU A 113 7.30 15.52 -9.32
C LEU A 113 6.18 16.37 -9.93
N GLN A 114 6.45 17.07 -11.04
CA GLN A 114 5.43 17.86 -11.75
C GLN A 114 4.35 16.96 -12.36
N GLU A 115 4.73 15.87 -13.03
CA GLU A 115 3.77 14.90 -13.60
C GLU A 115 2.91 14.24 -12.51
N GLU A 116 3.49 13.93 -11.35
CA GLU A 116 2.74 13.39 -10.21
C GLU A 116 1.74 14.41 -9.65
N ALA A 117 2.14 15.68 -9.52
CA ALA A 117 1.25 16.75 -9.08
C ALA A 117 0.11 17.03 -10.08
N GLU A 118 0.37 16.91 -11.38
CA GLU A 118 -0.67 17.02 -12.42
C GLU A 118 -1.67 15.87 -12.34
N ARG A 119 -1.20 14.62 -12.20
CA ARG A 119 -2.10 13.47 -12.00
C ARG A 119 -2.94 13.59 -10.72
N GLU A 120 -2.37 14.12 -9.64
CA GLU A 120 -3.12 14.38 -8.42
C GLU A 120 -4.26 15.39 -8.64
N ARG A 121 -4.00 16.47 -9.39
CA ARG A 121 -5.03 17.45 -9.78
C ARG A 121 -6.13 16.82 -10.63
N GLU A 122 -5.78 15.99 -11.62
CA GLU A 122 -6.75 15.27 -12.45
C GLU A 122 -7.65 14.35 -11.61
N LEU A 123 -7.08 13.61 -10.66
CA LEU A 123 -7.84 12.73 -9.76
C LEU A 123 -8.78 13.51 -8.82
N VAL A 124 -8.34 14.69 -8.34
CA VAL A 124 -9.19 15.57 -7.52
C VAL A 124 -10.36 16.11 -8.35
N GLU A 125 -10.13 16.49 -9.60
CA GLU A 125 -11.17 16.95 -10.51
C GLU A 125 -12.17 15.84 -10.85
N GLU A 126 -11.69 14.63 -11.15
CA GLU A 126 -12.54 13.47 -11.41
C GLU A 126 -13.41 13.12 -10.18
N ARG A 127 -12.83 13.16 -8.98
CA ARG A 127 -13.58 12.98 -7.74
C ARG A 127 -14.66 14.04 -7.55
N SER A 128 -14.36 15.29 -7.89
CA SER A 128 -15.33 16.40 -7.84
C SER A 128 -16.52 16.12 -8.78
N ARG A 129 -16.25 15.71 -10.03
CA ARG A 129 -17.28 15.34 -11.01
C ARG A 129 -18.16 14.19 -10.53
N ILE A 130 -17.57 13.15 -9.93
CA ILE A 130 -18.32 12.00 -9.38
C ILE A 130 -19.21 12.44 -8.20
N GLU A 131 -18.72 13.31 -7.32
CA GLU A 131 -19.51 13.80 -6.18
C GLU A 131 -20.66 14.70 -6.66
N GLU A 132 -20.44 15.52 -7.70
CA GLU A 132 -21.49 16.32 -8.33
C GLU A 132 -22.58 15.42 -8.96
N GLN A 133 -22.19 14.40 -9.71
CA GLN A 133 -23.12 13.40 -10.26
C GLN A 133 -23.92 12.69 -9.14
N ARG A 134 -23.25 12.34 -8.05
CA ARG A 134 -23.89 11.74 -6.88
C ARG A 134 -24.92 12.68 -6.25
N GLN A 135 -24.61 13.97 -6.15
CA GLN A 135 -25.54 14.99 -5.65
C GLN A 135 -26.74 15.16 -6.59
N LYS A 136 -26.52 15.24 -7.90
CA LYS A 136 -27.58 15.29 -8.93
C LYS A 136 -28.52 14.08 -8.79
N LEU A 137 -27.97 12.86 -8.69
CA LEU A 137 -28.77 11.64 -8.48
C LEU A 137 -29.53 11.63 -7.15
N ALA A 138 -28.92 12.14 -6.07
CA ALA A 138 -29.58 12.24 -4.76
C ALA A 138 -30.76 13.22 -4.79
N GLN A 139 -30.62 14.36 -5.47
CA GLN A 139 -31.70 15.32 -5.66
C GLN A 139 -32.85 14.73 -6.47
N LEU A 140 -32.54 14.02 -7.57
CA LEU A 140 -33.54 13.36 -8.41
C LEU A 140 -34.30 12.27 -7.63
N ALA A 141 -33.59 11.49 -6.82
CA ALA A 141 -34.19 10.51 -5.92
C ALA A 141 -35.11 11.16 -4.87
N ALA A 142 -34.69 12.29 -4.29
CA ALA A 142 -35.50 13.04 -3.33
C ALA A 142 -36.77 13.62 -3.97
N GLN A 143 -36.67 14.16 -5.20
CA GLN A 143 -37.83 14.64 -5.95
C GLN A 143 -38.82 13.50 -6.25
N LYS A 144 -38.32 12.35 -6.70
CA LYS A 144 -39.16 11.17 -6.96
C LYS A 144 -39.84 10.67 -5.69
N ALA A 145 -39.12 10.61 -4.57
CA ALA A 145 -39.70 10.24 -3.27
C ALA A 145 -40.79 11.22 -2.83
N ARG A 146 -40.59 12.53 -3.04
CA ARG A 146 -41.60 13.55 -2.75
C ARG A 146 -42.85 13.39 -3.62
N GLN A 147 -42.70 13.12 -4.92
CA GLN A 147 -43.83 12.88 -5.82
C GLN A 147 -44.62 11.62 -5.41
N GLN A 148 -43.92 10.53 -5.08
CA GLN A 148 -44.55 9.31 -4.58
C GLN A 148 -45.33 9.57 -3.28
N TYR A 149 -44.75 10.31 -2.33
CA TYR A 149 -45.44 10.69 -1.10
C TYR A 149 -46.73 11.48 -1.36
N LEU A 150 -46.70 12.43 -2.30
CA LEU A 150 -47.89 13.19 -2.68
C LEU A 150 -48.96 12.31 -3.33
N GLN A 151 -48.57 11.36 -4.18
CA GLN A 151 -49.49 10.38 -4.77
C GLN A 151 -50.13 9.49 -3.70
N ASP A 152 -49.32 8.94 -2.79
CA ASP A 152 -49.81 8.12 -1.67
C ASP A 152 -50.77 8.90 -0.77
N THR A 153 -50.49 10.18 -0.54
CA THR A 153 -51.34 11.06 0.26
C THR A 153 -52.70 11.29 -0.42
N ARG A 154 -52.72 11.51 -1.74
CA ARG A 154 -53.97 11.64 -2.52
C ARG A 154 -54.77 10.33 -2.49
N LEU A 155 -54.11 9.19 -2.65
CA LEU A 155 -54.78 7.89 -2.60
C LEU A 155 -55.41 7.63 -1.23
N ARG A 156 -54.72 7.97 -0.13
CA ARG A 156 -55.29 7.88 1.23
C ARG A 156 -56.49 8.80 1.42
N GLN A 157 -56.45 10.02 0.87
CA GLN A 157 -57.59 10.94 0.92
C GLN A 157 -58.79 10.37 0.16
N GLN A 158 -58.58 9.80 -1.03
CA GLN A 158 -59.64 9.13 -1.81
C GLN A 158 -60.24 7.95 -1.03
N GLN A 159 -59.40 7.07 -0.48
CA GLN A 159 -59.86 5.94 0.35
C GLN A 159 -60.66 6.41 1.57
N ASN A 160 -60.25 7.51 2.21
CA ASN A 160 -61.01 8.08 3.31
C ASN A 160 -62.38 8.58 2.83
N VAL A 161 -62.46 9.31 1.72
CA VAL A 161 -63.73 9.77 1.14
C VAL A 161 -64.65 8.60 0.80
N GLU A 162 -64.13 7.57 0.12
CA GLU A 162 -64.87 6.34 -0.20
C GLU A 162 -65.37 5.63 1.07
N SER A 163 -64.56 5.59 2.12
CA SER A 163 -64.96 5.00 3.40
C SER A 163 -66.13 5.77 4.05
N TYR A 164 -66.14 7.11 3.96
CA TYR A 164 -67.23 7.94 4.45
C TYR A 164 -68.50 7.76 3.61
N GLU A 165 -68.38 7.68 2.28
CA GLU A 165 -69.53 7.39 1.41
C GLU A 165 -70.14 6.02 1.69
N ASN A 166 -69.30 5.00 1.89
CA ASN A 166 -69.77 3.65 2.23
C ASN A 166 -70.46 3.63 3.60
N GLN A 167 -69.92 4.33 4.61
CA GLN A 167 -70.61 4.48 5.90
C GLN A 167 -71.96 5.20 5.75
N ARG A 168 -72.05 6.23 4.90
CA ARG A 168 -73.30 6.96 4.64
C ARG A 168 -74.34 6.09 3.94
N LYS A 169 -73.94 5.27 2.96
CA LYS A 169 -74.82 4.30 2.30
C LYS A 169 -75.37 3.28 3.29
N LEU A 170 -74.50 2.70 4.12
CA LEU A 170 -74.90 1.76 5.18
C LEU A 170 -75.89 2.40 6.18
N ALA A 171 -75.68 3.67 6.57
CA ALA A 171 -76.59 4.39 7.46
C ALA A 171 -77.98 4.65 6.84
N ASN A 172 -78.02 4.96 5.54
CA ASN A 172 -79.27 5.15 4.81
C ASN A 172 -80.05 3.83 4.62
N GLU A 173 -79.35 2.72 4.37
CA GLU A 173 -79.96 1.39 4.27
C GLU A 173 -80.43 0.86 5.63
N ALA A 174 -79.75 1.23 6.73
CA ALA A 174 -80.13 0.88 8.09
C ALA A 174 -81.29 1.70 8.68
N SER A 175 -81.93 2.59 7.90
CA SER A 175 -83.09 3.39 8.32
C SER A 175 -84.42 2.87 7.73
N PRO A 176 -85.00 1.74 8.20
CA PRO A 176 -86.34 1.36 7.83
C PRO A 176 -87.37 2.18 8.60
N SER A 177 -88.17 2.95 7.86
CA SER A 177 -89.57 3.35 8.14
C SER A 177 -90.06 3.12 9.58
N ARG A 178 -89.71 4.02 10.51
CA ARG A 178 -90.44 4.21 11.77
C ARG A 178 -91.55 5.23 11.52
N LYS A 179 -92.64 4.80 10.90
CA LYS A 179 -93.94 5.46 11.04
C LYS A 179 -94.60 4.92 12.31
N PHE A 180 -95.23 5.83 13.06
CA PHE A 180 -96.03 5.63 14.28
C PHE A 180 -95.24 5.43 15.59
N PHE A 181 -95.12 6.46 16.42
CA PHE A 181 -96.15 6.83 17.41
C PHE A 181 -95.80 8.19 18.04
N ASN A 182 -96.78 9.10 18.04
CA ASN A 182 -96.85 10.23 18.95
C ASN A 182 -97.00 9.70 20.38
N THR A 183 -96.25 10.26 21.33
CA THR A 183 -96.80 10.77 22.60
C THR A 183 -95.75 11.60 23.32
N ALA A 184 -96.20 12.75 23.80
CA ALA A 184 -95.51 13.68 24.69
C ALA A 184 -94.96 12.98 25.94
N ASP A 185 -93.88 13.49 26.53
CA ASP A 185 -93.96 14.30 27.76
C ASP A 185 -92.55 14.59 28.34
N SER A 186 -92.47 15.73 29.03
CA SER A 186 -91.58 16.06 30.14
C SER A 186 -90.08 16.34 29.94
N THR A 187 -89.78 17.65 29.95
CA THR A 187 -88.80 18.35 30.82
C THR A 187 -87.81 17.51 31.64
N GLN A 188 -86.50 17.79 31.52
CA GLN A 188 -85.71 18.50 32.55
C GLN A 188 -84.22 18.69 32.19
N LYS A 189 -83.64 19.67 32.89
CA LYS A 189 -82.33 20.34 32.78
C LYS A 189 -81.08 19.45 32.98
N HIS A 190 -79.97 20.04 32.52
CA HIS A 190 -78.64 20.16 33.16
C HIS A 190 -77.45 19.30 32.70
N GLN A 191 -76.38 20.07 32.42
CA GLN A 191 -74.97 19.93 32.81
C GLN A 191 -73.97 19.14 31.93
N VAL A 192 -73.00 19.94 31.46
CA VAL A 192 -71.61 19.66 31.11
C VAL A 192 -70.91 18.83 32.20
N PRO A 193 -70.11 17.79 31.86
CA PRO A 193 -68.66 17.91 32.08
C PRO A 193 -67.76 17.18 31.06
N THR A 194 -66.70 17.89 30.69
CA THR A 194 -65.27 17.50 30.64
C THR A 194 -64.87 16.03 30.47
N GLN A 195 -64.18 15.73 29.36
CA GLN A 195 -63.46 14.47 29.12
C GLN A 195 -62.13 14.40 29.89
N PRO A 196 -61.72 13.24 30.46
CA PRO A 196 -60.35 12.98 30.83
C PRO A 196 -59.63 12.10 29.80
N GLN A 197 -58.37 12.46 29.55
CA GLN A 197 -57.35 11.66 28.85
C GLN A 197 -57.22 10.28 29.49
N LYS A 198 -57.22 9.22 28.66
CA LYS A 198 -56.93 7.85 29.09
C LYS A 198 -55.61 7.40 28.48
N GLN A 199 -54.59 7.31 29.34
CA GLN A 199 -53.31 6.67 29.08
C GLN A 199 -53.51 5.15 28.92
N LEU A 200 -52.80 4.54 27.96
CA LEU A 200 -52.73 3.09 27.78
C LEU A 200 -51.41 2.56 28.39
N PRO A 201 -51.46 1.53 29.25
CA PRO A 201 -50.28 0.91 29.83
C PRO A 201 -49.71 -0.23 28.98
N ILE A 202 -48.43 -0.48 29.26
CA ILE A 202 -47.51 -1.46 28.71
C ILE A 202 -47.74 -2.83 29.40
N GLU A 203 -47.32 -3.90 28.72
CA GLU A 203 -47.05 -5.28 29.18
C GLU A 203 -48.15 -6.33 28.96
N HIS A 204 -47.84 -7.31 28.10
CA HIS A 204 -47.87 -8.74 28.47
C HIS A 204 -47.06 -9.59 27.47
N VAL A 205 -46.05 -10.26 28.01
CA VAL A 205 -45.69 -11.70 27.89
C VAL A 205 -45.92 -12.40 26.55
N ALA A 206 -44.83 -12.88 25.94
CA ALA A 206 -44.89 -13.86 24.84
C ALA A 206 -44.10 -15.12 25.21
N GLU A 207 -44.83 -16.23 25.32
CA GLU A 207 -44.34 -17.61 25.40
C GLU A 207 -43.58 -18.03 24.14
N GLN A 208 -42.56 -18.87 24.35
CA GLN A 208 -41.78 -19.52 23.30
C GLN A 208 -42.45 -20.82 22.85
N PRO A 209 -42.48 -21.14 21.53
CA PRO A 209 -42.63 -22.51 21.10
C PRO A 209 -41.27 -23.13 20.72
N LYS A 210 -41.03 -24.33 21.27
CA LYS A 210 -40.03 -25.31 20.82
C LYS A 210 -40.31 -25.70 19.37
N LEU A 211 -39.27 -25.76 18.54
CA LEU A 211 -39.34 -26.39 17.22
C LEU A 211 -38.14 -27.32 17.02
N GLU A 212 -38.48 -28.52 16.58
CA GLU A 212 -37.69 -29.72 16.48
C GLU A 212 -36.66 -29.66 15.34
N HIS A 213 -35.57 -30.41 15.54
CA HIS A 213 -34.54 -30.66 14.55
C HIS A 213 -35.10 -31.51 13.39
N LYS A 214 -34.88 -31.07 12.15
CA LYS A 214 -34.89 -31.96 10.98
C LYS A 214 -33.64 -31.75 10.13
N THR A 215 -33.16 -32.89 9.69
CA THR A 215 -31.85 -33.27 9.18
C THR A 215 -31.49 -32.68 7.83
N HIS A 216 -30.18 -32.63 7.61
CA HIS A 216 -29.45 -32.09 6.45
C HIS A 216 -29.42 -33.16 5.34
N GLU A 217 -29.95 -32.85 4.15
CA GLU A 217 -29.62 -33.58 2.92
C GLU A 217 -28.73 -32.71 2.03
N GLN A 218 -27.74 -33.38 1.46
CA GLN A 218 -26.54 -32.87 0.83
C GLN A 218 -26.69 -33.11 -0.68
N GLU A 219 -26.97 -32.06 -1.47
CA GLU A 219 -26.96 -32.16 -2.94
C GLU A 219 -25.63 -31.62 -3.50
N GLN A 220 -24.89 -32.56 -4.12
CA GLN A 220 -23.77 -32.30 -5.01
C GLN A 220 -24.29 -31.90 -6.39
N THR A 221 -23.69 -30.88 -7.00
CA THR A 221 -23.87 -30.56 -8.43
C THR A 221 -22.58 -30.83 -9.20
N PRO A 222 -22.60 -31.58 -10.32
CA PRO A 222 -21.43 -31.80 -11.14
C PRO A 222 -21.19 -30.65 -12.14
N SER A 223 -19.91 -30.48 -12.46
CA SER A 223 -19.34 -29.55 -13.43
C SER A 223 -19.66 -29.98 -14.87
N ALA A 224 -20.18 -29.05 -15.68
CA ALA A 224 -20.31 -29.19 -17.14
C ALA A 224 -20.01 -27.84 -17.81
N GLU A 225 -18.73 -27.58 -18.07
CA GLU A 225 -18.26 -26.52 -18.96
C GLU A 225 -17.32 -27.18 -19.98
N ASN A 226 -17.82 -27.43 -21.20
CA ASN A 226 -16.99 -27.45 -22.41
C ASN A 226 -17.76 -27.37 -23.76
N ASP A 227 -19.09 -27.45 -23.80
CA ASP A 227 -19.80 -27.60 -25.11
C ASP A 227 -20.51 -26.34 -25.66
N ILE A 228 -20.25 -25.12 -25.16
CA ILE A 228 -21.06 -23.93 -25.55
C ILE A 228 -20.46 -23.10 -26.70
N ASN A 229 -19.19 -23.30 -27.08
CA ASN A 229 -18.55 -22.41 -28.06
C ASN A 229 -18.71 -22.83 -29.53
N GLU A 230 -19.23 -24.02 -29.84
CA GLU A 230 -19.31 -24.51 -31.22
C GLU A 230 -20.71 -24.40 -31.86
N ALA A 231 -21.75 -24.08 -31.08
CA ALA A 231 -23.13 -24.10 -31.56
C ALA A 231 -23.68 -22.74 -32.05
N LYS A 232 -22.89 -21.66 -32.09
CA LYS A 232 -23.40 -20.31 -32.42
C LYS A 232 -23.19 -19.83 -33.86
N TYR A 233 -22.44 -20.55 -34.70
CA TYR A 233 -22.18 -20.11 -36.08
C TYR A 233 -23.11 -20.70 -37.15
N ASN A 234 -23.96 -21.68 -36.81
CA ASN A 234 -24.78 -22.39 -37.82
C ASN A 234 -26.29 -22.16 -37.73
N ALA A 235 -26.79 -21.36 -36.78
CA ALA A 235 -28.25 -21.29 -36.49
C ALA A 235 -28.96 -20.01 -36.97
N THR A 236 -28.25 -19.03 -37.51
CA THR A 236 -28.89 -17.86 -38.14
C THR A 236 -28.21 -17.61 -39.46
N GLY A 237 -28.84 -18.06 -40.55
CA GLY A 237 -28.62 -17.53 -41.90
C GLY A 237 -29.08 -16.06 -41.97
N GLY A 238 -28.46 -15.24 -41.13
CA GLY A 238 -28.80 -13.85 -40.90
C GLY A 238 -27.92 -12.99 -41.75
N ASP A 239 -28.56 -12.31 -42.69
CA ASP A 239 -28.02 -11.22 -43.49
C ASP A 239 -27.07 -10.33 -42.63
N PRO A 240 -25.77 -10.24 -42.95
CA PRO A 240 -24.81 -9.45 -42.18
C PRO A 240 -25.22 -7.98 -42.07
N ASP A 241 -26.03 -7.48 -43.01
CA ASP A 241 -26.57 -6.12 -42.97
C ASP A 241 -27.62 -5.94 -41.86
N ALA A 242 -28.38 -6.98 -41.51
CA ALA A 242 -29.32 -6.93 -40.39
C ALA A 242 -28.61 -6.86 -39.04
N TYR A 243 -27.49 -7.57 -38.88
CA TYR A 243 -26.66 -7.49 -37.67
C TYR A 243 -26.04 -6.10 -37.50
N ASN A 244 -25.48 -5.54 -38.58
CA ASN A 244 -24.91 -4.19 -38.57
C ASN A 244 -25.99 -3.13 -38.27
N THR A 245 -27.19 -3.29 -38.82
CA THR A 245 -28.34 -2.40 -38.55
C THR A 245 -28.75 -2.44 -37.07
N ILE A 246 -28.83 -3.63 -36.46
CA ILE A 246 -29.14 -3.77 -35.03
C ILE A 246 -28.05 -3.14 -34.17
N MET A 247 -26.78 -3.35 -34.51
CA MET A 247 -25.65 -2.76 -33.78
C MET A 247 -25.59 -1.24 -33.91
N GLU A 248 -25.96 -0.68 -35.08
CA GLU A 248 -26.13 0.77 -35.24
C GLU A 248 -27.28 1.31 -34.39
N ILE A 249 -28.44 0.65 -34.36
CA ILE A 249 -29.57 1.07 -33.53
C ILE A 249 -29.19 1.08 -32.05
N VAL A 250 -28.45 0.07 -31.58
CA VAL A 250 -27.94 0.01 -30.21
C VAL A 250 -26.94 1.15 -29.94
N ARG A 251 -26.01 1.41 -30.87
CA ARG A 251 -25.03 2.50 -30.74
C ARG A 251 -25.71 3.87 -30.72
N LYS A 252 -26.72 4.08 -31.57
CA LYS A 252 -27.48 5.33 -31.66
C LYS A 252 -28.33 5.58 -30.41
N LYS A 253 -28.94 4.54 -29.85
CA LYS A 253 -29.65 4.65 -28.56
C LYS A 253 -28.72 4.95 -27.38
N LEU A 254 -27.49 4.44 -27.40
CA LEU A 254 -26.51 4.78 -26.37
C LEU A 254 -26.05 6.25 -26.50
N GLN A 255 -25.84 6.74 -27.73
CA GLN A 255 -25.54 8.16 -27.97
C GLN A 255 -26.69 9.11 -27.65
N GLU A 256 -27.95 8.73 -27.92
CA GLU A 256 -29.12 9.53 -27.56
C GLU A 256 -29.28 9.67 -26.04
N ILE A 257 -28.91 8.64 -25.27
CA ILE A 257 -28.90 8.70 -23.81
C ILE A 257 -27.86 9.73 -23.35
N ASP A 258 -26.64 9.67 -23.89
CA ASP A 258 -25.55 10.59 -23.53
C ASP A 258 -25.83 12.06 -23.98
N GLN A 259 -26.42 12.28 -25.16
CA GLN A 259 -26.77 13.61 -25.66
C GLN A 259 -27.98 14.24 -24.94
N SER A 260 -28.94 13.43 -24.48
CA SER A 260 -30.09 13.93 -23.73
C SER A 260 -29.73 14.49 -22.35
N ASP A 261 -28.59 14.05 -21.81
CA ASP A 261 -28.04 14.53 -20.56
C ASP A 261 -27.26 15.85 -20.76
N GLU A 262 -26.55 16.03 -21.89
CA GLU A 262 -25.87 17.30 -22.24
C GLU A 262 -26.84 18.46 -22.59
N GLU A 263 -27.94 18.20 -23.32
CA GLU A 263 -28.91 19.26 -23.67
C GLU A 263 -29.72 19.75 -22.47
N LYS A 264 -29.92 18.92 -21.45
CA LYS A 264 -30.51 19.35 -20.17
C LYS A 264 -29.58 20.27 -19.39
N GLU A 265 -28.27 20.01 -19.44
CA GLU A 265 -27.26 20.80 -18.73
C GLU A 265 -27.10 22.21 -19.33
N LYS A 266 -27.25 22.36 -20.65
CA LYS A 266 -27.25 23.68 -21.33
C LYS A 266 -28.50 24.52 -21.09
N LYS A 267 -29.67 23.90 -20.92
CA LYS A 267 -30.92 24.64 -20.60
C LYS A 267 -30.95 25.10 -19.14
N GLU A 268 -30.33 24.35 -18.24
CA GLU A 268 -30.32 24.70 -16.81
C GLU A 268 -29.29 25.80 -16.48
N THR A 269 -28.20 25.91 -17.24
CA THR A 269 -27.21 27.00 -17.09
C THR A 269 -27.70 28.35 -17.62
N GLN A 270 -28.53 28.36 -18.68
CA GLN A 270 -29.08 29.60 -19.24
C GLN A 270 -30.16 30.26 -18.34
N ASP A 271 -30.82 29.49 -17.47
CA ASP A 271 -31.81 30.00 -16.51
C ASP A 271 -31.19 30.53 -15.19
N VAL A 272 -29.90 30.26 -14.93
CA VAL A 272 -29.20 30.68 -13.71
C VAL A 272 -28.51 32.04 -13.88
N GLU A 273 -28.01 32.39 -15.09
CA GLU A 273 -27.40 33.71 -15.35
C GLU A 273 -28.40 34.87 -15.30
N MET A 274 -29.71 34.64 -15.49
CA MET A 274 -30.73 35.69 -15.43
C MET A 274 -31.21 36.04 -14.00
N LYS A 275 -30.64 35.43 -12.95
CA LYS A 275 -31.09 35.65 -11.55
C LYS A 275 -29.96 35.97 -10.56
N GLY A 276 -28.72 36.17 -11.02
CA GLY A 276 -27.54 36.27 -10.16
C GLY A 276 -27.09 37.67 -9.72
N ASP A 277 -27.60 38.75 -10.30
CA ASP A 277 -27.02 40.12 -10.10
C ASP A 277 -27.52 40.86 -8.86
N THR A 278 -27.99 40.19 -7.80
CA THR A 278 -28.53 40.89 -6.63
C THR A 278 -28.23 40.22 -5.30
N ALA A 279 -26.96 39.96 -5.02
CA ALA A 279 -26.39 40.03 -3.67
C ALA A 279 -24.98 39.48 -3.71
N ILE A 280 -23.98 40.33 -3.57
CA ILE A 280 -22.91 40.27 -2.56
C ILE A 280 -22.12 41.56 -2.77
N ASN A 281 -22.55 42.60 -2.07
CA ASN A 281 -21.74 43.76 -1.76
C ASN A 281 -21.78 43.88 -0.24
N SER A 282 -20.66 44.30 0.36
CA SER A 282 -20.38 44.36 1.80
C SER A 282 -19.70 43.10 2.36
N ILE A 283 -18.37 43.18 2.54
CA ILE A 283 -17.72 43.22 3.86
C ILE A 283 -16.22 43.57 3.69
N SER A 284 -15.90 44.76 4.20
CA SER A 284 -14.64 45.27 4.79
C SER A 284 -13.31 45.22 4.03
N GLU A 285 -12.92 46.41 3.59
CA GLU A 285 -11.57 46.94 3.48
C GLU A 285 -10.86 47.00 4.86
N THR A 286 -9.54 46.79 4.88
CA THR A 286 -8.59 47.71 5.53
C THR A 286 -7.20 47.59 4.85
N PRO A 287 -6.48 48.71 4.64
CA PRO A 287 -5.22 48.80 3.91
C PRO A 287 -4.00 48.89 4.86
N ILE A 288 -2.78 48.94 4.29
CA ILE A 288 -1.44 49.34 4.84
C ILE A 288 -0.40 48.28 4.40
N GLU A 289 0.76 48.54 3.83
CA GLU A 289 1.49 49.70 3.31
C GLU A 289 2.62 49.12 2.44
N ALA A 290 3.02 49.86 1.40
CA ALA A 290 4.23 49.61 0.63
C ALA A 290 5.45 50.17 1.38
N ILE A 291 6.55 49.42 1.46
CA ILE A 291 7.88 49.97 1.75
C ILE A 291 8.93 49.25 0.88
N ASP A 292 9.84 50.09 0.39
CA ASP A 292 10.76 50.02 -0.72
C ASP A 292 11.89 48.99 -0.68
N GLU A 293 12.37 48.77 -1.90
CA GLU A 293 13.73 48.35 -2.27
C GLU A 293 14.81 49.23 -1.61
N GLU A 294 15.84 48.63 -1.02
CA GLU A 294 17.17 49.25 -1.08
C GLU A 294 18.30 48.21 -1.03
N GLN A 295 19.24 48.42 -1.95
CA GLN A 295 20.51 47.73 -2.10
C GLN A 295 21.48 48.16 -1.01
N THR A 296 22.27 47.24 -0.44
CA THR A 296 23.69 47.51 -0.17
C THR A 296 24.50 46.24 0.10
N GLN A 297 25.77 46.33 -0.30
CA GLN A 297 26.78 45.29 -0.48
C GLN A 297 27.68 45.12 0.77
N PRO A 298 28.72 44.25 0.74
CA PRO A 298 29.14 43.42 1.88
C PRO A 298 30.26 44.04 2.74
N ILE A 299 30.35 43.61 4.00
CA ILE A 299 31.51 43.85 4.87
C ILE A 299 31.85 42.56 5.63
N THR A 300 33.09 42.10 5.48
CA THR A 300 33.83 41.19 6.36
C THR A 300 34.86 42.04 7.14
N PRO A 301 35.64 41.47 8.07
CA PRO A 301 35.28 40.68 9.26
C PRO A 301 35.81 41.39 10.53
N THR A 302 35.25 41.09 11.71
CA THR A 302 35.84 41.57 12.98
C THR A 302 35.77 40.46 14.01
N GLU A 303 36.96 39.93 14.30
CA GLU A 303 37.36 39.15 15.46
C GLU A 303 37.01 39.90 16.75
N PRO A 304 36.54 39.18 17.78
CA PRO A 304 37.23 39.33 19.06
C PRO A 304 37.40 38.01 19.83
N GLU A 305 38.53 37.95 20.54
CA GLU A 305 38.81 37.06 21.68
C GLU A 305 37.67 37.03 22.71
N PRO A 306 37.66 36.00 23.59
CA PRO A 306 37.67 36.39 25.00
C PRO A 306 38.50 35.50 25.95
N GLU A 307 38.91 36.17 27.02
CA GLU A 307 39.58 35.68 28.22
C GLU A 307 38.70 34.79 29.13
N THR A 308 39.34 33.76 29.69
CA THR A 308 39.33 33.18 31.07
C THR A 308 38.11 33.15 32.02
N LYS A 309 38.03 32.00 32.74
CA LYS A 309 37.35 31.64 34.04
C LYS A 309 35.84 31.31 33.93
N THR A 310 35.28 30.23 34.49
CA THR A 310 35.35 29.71 35.88
C THR A 310 34.75 28.27 35.95
N ASP A 311 34.95 27.59 37.08
CA ASP A 311 34.58 26.22 37.51
C ASP A 311 33.15 25.71 37.22
N GLU A 312 32.98 24.38 37.05
CA GLU A 312 32.07 23.56 37.88
C GLU A 312 32.24 22.03 37.67
N GLN A 313 32.17 21.30 38.78
CA GLN A 313 32.29 19.85 38.92
C GLN A 313 30.94 19.15 38.67
N VAL A 314 30.90 18.05 37.91
CA VAL A 314 29.88 17.01 38.09
C VAL A 314 30.48 15.63 37.81
N THR A 315 30.51 14.80 38.85
CA THR A 315 30.80 13.36 38.85
C THR A 315 29.60 12.56 38.36
N THR A 316 29.78 11.60 37.44
CA THR A 316 28.96 10.38 37.41
C THR A 316 29.70 9.24 36.69
N LYS A 317 29.94 8.15 37.44
CA LYS A 317 30.33 6.82 36.96
C LYS A 317 29.08 6.08 36.46
N VAL A 318 29.14 5.39 35.34
CA VAL A 318 28.37 4.15 35.09
C VAL A 318 29.18 3.22 34.18
N GLN A 319 29.55 2.05 34.72
CA GLN A 319 29.94 0.84 34.01
C GLN A 319 28.70 0.10 33.51
N THR A 320 28.75 -0.48 32.32
CA THR A 320 28.08 -1.75 32.02
C THR A 320 28.84 -2.50 30.94
N ASP A 321 29.52 -3.57 31.35
CA ASP A 321 29.86 -4.72 30.50
C ASP A 321 28.62 -5.60 30.39
N ASN A 322 28.30 -6.08 29.20
CA ASN A 322 27.30 -7.13 28.98
C ASN A 322 27.86 -8.13 27.96
N ASP A 323 28.37 -9.24 28.49
CA ASP A 323 28.58 -10.50 27.78
C ASP A 323 27.24 -11.22 27.65
N VAL A 324 26.86 -11.61 26.42
CA VAL A 324 25.78 -12.56 26.17
C VAL A 324 26.27 -13.62 25.19
N HIS A 325 26.61 -14.79 25.74
CA HIS A 325 26.51 -16.09 25.09
C HIS A 325 25.02 -16.46 24.92
N MET A 326 24.60 -16.92 23.74
CA MET A 326 23.55 -17.94 23.63
C MET A 326 23.67 -18.77 22.35
N SER A 327 23.77 -20.07 22.56
CA SER A 327 23.74 -21.16 21.59
C SER A 327 22.29 -21.58 21.26
N ASP A 328 22.12 -21.97 20.01
CA ASP A 328 21.37 -23.13 19.49
C ASP A 328 19.98 -23.48 20.06
N LEU A 329 18.98 -23.50 19.14
CA LEU A 329 17.93 -24.51 19.17
C LEU A 329 17.41 -24.80 17.76
N ALA A 330 17.76 -26.01 17.30
CA ALA A 330 17.26 -26.65 16.10
C ALA A 330 15.90 -27.33 16.30
N GLU A 331 15.14 -27.33 15.22
CA GLU A 331 14.35 -28.43 14.63
C GLU A 331 13.50 -29.39 15.48
N ASN A 332 12.29 -29.60 14.98
CA ASN A 332 11.41 -30.69 15.36
C ASN A 332 10.87 -31.44 14.11
N VAL A 333 11.44 -32.62 13.88
CA VAL A 333 10.81 -33.95 13.65
C VAL A 333 10.03 -34.24 12.35
N GLN A 334 10.50 -35.33 11.69
CA GLN A 334 9.66 -36.44 11.23
C GLN A 334 10.24 -37.81 11.64
N ASN A 335 9.33 -38.68 12.14
CA ASN A 335 9.27 -40.15 12.18
C ASN A 335 10.49 -40.99 11.75
N VAL A 336 10.83 -42.03 12.53
CA VAL A 336 10.45 -43.46 12.34
C VAL A 336 10.98 -44.24 13.56
N GLY A 337 10.20 -45.21 14.04
CA GLY A 337 10.45 -45.91 15.31
C GLY A 337 11.54 -46.98 15.28
N GLN A 338 12.00 -47.34 16.48
CA GLN A 338 12.32 -48.71 16.91
C GLN A 338 12.50 -48.72 18.44
N GLU A 339 11.76 -49.59 19.10
CA GLU A 339 11.84 -49.85 20.53
C GLU A 339 13.16 -50.55 20.87
N THR A 340 13.96 -49.98 21.77
CA THR A 340 14.87 -50.75 22.61
C THR A 340 14.95 -50.15 24.01
N ASN A 341 14.58 -50.98 24.99
CA ASN A 341 14.65 -50.72 26.43
C ASN A 341 16.11 -50.71 26.89
N GLN A 342 16.58 -49.64 27.56
CA GLN A 342 17.68 -49.67 28.55
C GLN A 342 17.59 -48.48 29.54
N PRO A 343 18.16 -48.60 30.76
CA PRO A 343 17.66 -47.92 31.96
C PRO A 343 18.27 -46.53 32.21
N LYS A 344 17.41 -45.62 32.70
CA LYS A 344 17.70 -44.24 33.11
C LYS A 344 18.76 -44.16 34.21
N LYS A 345 19.93 -43.60 33.87
CA LYS A 345 20.89 -43.05 34.84
C LYS A 345 20.39 -41.67 35.28
N ARG A 346 20.17 -41.51 36.58
CA ARG A 346 19.84 -40.23 37.24
C ARG A 346 21.02 -39.26 37.07
N GLN A 347 20.78 -38.10 36.44
CA GLN A 347 21.61 -36.93 36.59
C GLN A 347 20.84 -35.89 37.42
N SER A 348 21.53 -35.40 38.44
CA SER A 348 21.11 -34.41 39.43
C SER A 348 20.95 -33.02 38.82
N PRO A 349 20.03 -32.18 39.35
CA PRO A 349 19.78 -30.85 38.82
C PRO A 349 20.90 -29.89 39.22
N VAL A 350 21.48 -29.24 38.21
CA VAL A 350 22.36 -28.07 38.37
C VAL A 350 21.49 -26.91 38.82
N ILE A 351 21.92 -26.27 39.91
CA ILE A 351 21.29 -25.12 40.54
C ILE A 351 21.80 -23.89 39.79
N ASP A 352 21.08 -23.46 38.76
CA ASP A 352 21.39 -22.23 38.04
C ASP A 352 20.48 -21.08 38.50
N SER A 353 21.15 -19.98 38.83
CA SER A 353 20.77 -18.57 38.70
C SER A 353 19.31 -18.23 38.98
N LYS A 354 19.07 -17.65 40.17
CA LYS A 354 17.82 -16.93 40.47
C LYS A 354 17.62 -15.84 39.40
N PRO A 355 16.57 -15.90 38.57
CA PRO A 355 16.22 -14.78 37.70
C PRO A 355 15.81 -13.60 38.58
N ASP A 356 16.26 -12.40 38.21
CA ASP A 356 15.88 -11.18 38.90
C ASP A 356 14.34 -11.05 38.90
N SER A 357 13.79 -10.99 40.12
CA SER A 357 12.35 -11.08 40.42
C SER A 357 11.49 -10.01 39.72
N ASP A 358 12.11 -8.96 39.18
CA ASP A 358 11.39 -7.84 38.56
C ASP A 358 11.03 -8.09 37.09
N ASP A 359 11.84 -8.85 36.34
CA ASP A 359 11.54 -9.15 34.93
C ASP A 359 10.35 -10.10 34.79
N GLU A 360 10.21 -11.05 35.71
CA GLU A 360 9.05 -11.94 35.76
C GLU A 360 7.76 -11.14 36.05
N PHE A 361 7.85 -10.13 36.93
CA PHE A 361 6.72 -9.26 37.25
C PHE A 361 6.34 -8.36 36.07
N VAL A 362 7.31 -7.80 35.34
CA VAL A 362 7.07 -7.00 34.14
C VAL A 362 6.41 -7.85 33.04
N GLN A 363 6.91 -9.06 32.79
CA GLN A 363 6.31 -9.99 31.83
C GLN A 363 4.89 -10.42 32.24
N ALA A 364 4.66 -10.68 33.53
CA ALA A 364 3.34 -11.02 34.05
C ALA A 364 2.34 -9.85 33.88
N LYS A 365 2.78 -8.62 34.17
CA LYS A 365 1.97 -7.41 33.99
C LYS A 365 1.61 -7.18 32.53
N GLN A 366 2.55 -7.37 31.61
CA GLN A 366 2.29 -7.24 30.17
C GLN A 366 1.33 -8.33 29.66
N LYS A 367 1.54 -9.61 30.05
CA LYS A 367 0.62 -10.71 29.72
C LYS A 367 -0.81 -10.45 30.21
N CYS A 368 -0.98 -9.87 31.40
CA CYS A 368 -2.30 -9.48 31.91
C CYS A 368 -2.93 -8.35 31.09
N LYS A 369 -2.14 -7.35 30.69
CA LYS A 369 -2.62 -6.24 29.84
C LYS A 369 -3.08 -6.74 28.47
N ASP A 370 -2.29 -7.61 27.84
CA ASP A 370 -2.63 -8.19 26.53
C ASP A 370 -3.91 -9.03 26.59
N LYS A 371 -4.08 -9.85 27.63
CA LYS A 371 -5.31 -10.61 27.86
C LYS A 371 -6.52 -9.71 28.07
N LEU A 372 -6.37 -8.59 28.77
CA LEU A 372 -7.45 -7.62 28.99
C LEU A 372 -7.87 -6.95 27.67
N CYS A 373 -6.91 -6.56 26.82
CA CYS A 373 -7.19 -6.03 25.49
C CYS A 373 -7.92 -7.04 24.60
N CYS A 374 -7.45 -8.30 24.54
CA CYS A 374 -8.14 -9.34 23.78
C CYS A 374 -9.57 -9.59 24.27
N PHE A 375 -9.80 -9.54 25.58
CA PHE A 375 -11.14 -9.69 26.15
C PHE A 375 -12.06 -8.52 25.76
N GLN A 376 -11.56 -7.29 25.82
CA GLN A 376 -12.31 -6.09 25.46
C GLN A 376 -12.71 -6.09 23.98
N ASP A 377 -11.81 -6.53 23.09
CA ASP A 377 -12.10 -6.72 21.66
C ASP A 377 -13.17 -7.79 21.42
N HIS A 378 -13.12 -8.90 22.16
CA HIS A 378 -14.13 -9.96 22.06
C HIS A 378 -15.51 -9.46 22.51
N VAL A 379 -15.59 -8.65 23.57
CA VAL A 379 -16.85 -8.05 24.05
C VAL A 379 -17.39 -7.07 23.01
N GLN A 380 -16.55 -6.20 22.43
CA GLN A 380 -16.97 -5.26 21.39
C GLN A 380 -17.46 -5.98 20.11
N LYS A 381 -16.72 -6.99 19.64
CA LYS A 381 -17.13 -7.82 18.49
C LYS A 381 -18.44 -8.56 18.77
N ALA A 382 -18.64 -9.07 19.99
CA ALA A 382 -19.90 -9.71 20.37
C ALA A 382 -21.08 -8.74 20.32
N GLN A 383 -20.91 -7.49 20.78
CA GLN A 383 -21.94 -6.45 20.72
C GLN A 383 -22.26 -6.05 19.27
N GLN A 384 -21.25 -5.85 18.42
CA GLN A 384 -21.44 -5.55 17.00
C GLN A 384 -22.20 -6.67 16.27
N ASN A 385 -21.82 -7.93 16.51
CA ASN A 385 -22.51 -9.10 15.94
C ASN A 385 -23.98 -9.18 16.37
N GLN A 386 -24.34 -8.75 17.58
CA GLN A 386 -25.74 -8.67 17.99
C GLN A 386 -26.51 -7.57 17.24
N ILE A 387 -25.89 -6.41 17.01
CA ILE A 387 -26.49 -5.30 16.25
C ILE A 387 -26.72 -5.72 14.79
N GLU A 388 -25.76 -6.39 14.16
CA GLU A 388 -25.89 -6.89 12.79
C GLU A 388 -26.97 -7.96 12.66
N LYS A 389 -27.04 -8.91 13.61
CA LYS A 389 -28.13 -9.91 13.64
C LYS A 389 -29.51 -9.25 13.75
N LYS A 390 -29.65 -8.17 14.54
CA LYS A 390 -30.91 -7.39 14.63
C LYS A 390 -31.23 -6.67 13.32
N LYS A 391 -30.24 -6.02 12.67
CA LYS A 391 -30.41 -5.35 11.36
C LYS A 391 -30.78 -6.34 10.25
N SER A 392 -30.15 -7.52 10.21
CA SER A 392 -30.44 -8.59 9.25
C SER A 392 -31.87 -9.12 9.40
N ARG A 393 -32.34 -9.35 10.63
CA ARG A 393 -33.74 -9.76 10.89
C ARG A 393 -34.75 -8.70 10.46
N HIS A 394 -34.45 -7.41 10.65
CA HIS A 394 -35.32 -6.31 10.22
C HIS A 394 -35.41 -6.21 8.68
N ARG A 395 -34.28 -6.35 7.96
CA ARG A 395 -34.26 -6.41 6.49
C ARG A 395 -35.05 -7.61 5.95
N LYS A 396 -34.90 -8.80 6.54
CA LYS A 396 -35.67 -10.00 6.14
C LYS A 396 -37.18 -9.80 6.32
N ARG A 397 -37.63 -9.12 7.39
CA ARG A 397 -39.05 -8.80 7.60
C ARG A 397 -39.60 -7.80 6.57
N LYS A 398 -38.85 -6.74 6.25
CA LYS A 398 -39.26 -5.77 5.21
C LYS A 398 -39.37 -6.40 3.81
N ASN A 399 -38.44 -7.27 3.43
CA ASN A 399 -38.49 -7.95 2.13
C ASN A 399 -39.67 -8.95 2.03
N LYS A 400 -40.06 -9.61 3.13
CA LYS A 400 -41.20 -10.54 3.13
C LYS A 400 -42.54 -9.82 2.93
N MET A 401 -42.68 -8.61 3.50
CA MET A 401 -43.86 -7.74 3.32
C MET A 401 -43.97 -7.24 1.88
N HIS A 402 -42.87 -6.79 1.27
CA HIS A 402 -42.87 -6.33 -0.12
C HIS A 402 -43.22 -7.43 -1.11
N LYS A 403 -42.75 -8.66 -0.86
CA LYS A 403 -43.02 -9.82 -1.73
C LYS A 403 -44.50 -10.25 -1.71
N HIS A 404 -45.19 -10.13 -0.58
CA HIS A 404 -46.63 -10.39 -0.51
C HIS A 404 -47.48 -9.30 -1.19
N LYS A 405 -47.05 -8.04 -1.14
CA LYS A 405 -47.75 -6.94 -1.82
C LYS A 405 -47.69 -7.09 -3.35
N ILE A 406 -46.51 -7.38 -3.89
CA ILE A 406 -46.29 -7.57 -5.34
C ILE A 406 -47.07 -8.79 -5.88
N ASN A 407 -47.20 -9.87 -5.10
CA ASN A 407 -47.93 -11.06 -5.53
C ASN A 407 -49.46 -10.89 -5.51
N ASN A 408 -49.99 -9.94 -4.74
CA ASN A 408 -51.42 -9.62 -4.75
C ASN A 408 -51.79 -8.67 -5.90
N GLU A 409 -50.93 -7.71 -6.22
CA GLU A 409 -51.11 -6.80 -7.36
C GLU A 409 -51.08 -7.57 -8.70
N LYS A 410 -50.17 -8.55 -8.84
CA LYS A 410 -50.09 -9.42 -10.03
C LYS A 410 -51.28 -10.37 -10.24
N LYS A 411 -52.10 -10.63 -9.21
CA LYS A 411 -53.31 -11.46 -9.35
C LYS A 411 -54.52 -10.66 -9.85
N GLN A 412 -54.52 -9.34 -9.70
CA GLN A 412 -55.61 -8.47 -10.18
C GLN A 412 -55.39 -8.04 -11.65
N GLU A 413 -54.15 -7.81 -12.09
CA GLU A 413 -53.87 -7.49 -13.51
C GLU A 413 -54.14 -8.64 -14.49
N ASN A 414 -54.07 -9.89 -14.03
CA ASN A 414 -54.17 -11.06 -14.92
C ASN A 414 -55.62 -11.45 -15.32
N GLN A 415 -56.64 -10.72 -14.83
CA GLN A 415 -58.03 -10.88 -15.28
C GLN A 415 -58.48 -9.85 -16.31
N GLN A 416 -57.72 -8.78 -16.54
CA GLN A 416 -58.06 -7.75 -17.56
C GLN A 416 -57.32 -7.92 -18.89
N PHE A 417 -56.31 -8.79 -18.97
CA PHE A 417 -55.42 -8.90 -20.14
C PHE A 417 -55.74 -10.06 -21.12
N LEU A 418 -56.96 -10.60 -21.09
CA LEU A 418 -57.38 -11.72 -21.97
C LEU A 418 -58.12 -11.29 -23.25
N SER A 419 -58.35 -10.00 -23.50
CA SER A 419 -59.12 -9.53 -24.67
C SER A 419 -58.33 -8.84 -25.79
N GLU A 420 -57.00 -8.71 -25.68
CA GLU A 420 -56.20 -7.93 -26.64
C GLU A 420 -54.95 -8.69 -27.10
N LYS A 421 -55.13 -9.83 -27.79
CA LYS A 421 -54.02 -10.73 -28.10
C LYS A 421 -53.97 -11.20 -29.55
N HIS A 422 -53.94 -10.30 -30.53
CA HIS A 422 -53.62 -10.74 -31.91
C HIS A 422 -52.68 -9.88 -32.77
N HIS A 423 -52.18 -8.70 -32.36
CA HIS A 423 -51.34 -7.87 -33.28
C HIS A 423 -49.99 -7.32 -32.77
N THR A 424 -49.38 -7.83 -31.69
CA THR A 424 -48.10 -7.30 -31.15
C THR A 424 -46.91 -8.27 -31.13
N ASN A 425 -46.96 -9.35 -31.93
CA ASN A 425 -45.97 -10.44 -31.81
C ASN A 425 -44.55 -10.12 -32.33
N LYS A 426 -44.35 -9.06 -33.14
CA LYS A 426 -43.00 -8.69 -33.65
C LYS A 426 -42.19 -7.79 -32.70
N LYS A 427 -42.81 -6.84 -32.00
CA LYS A 427 -42.09 -5.94 -31.06
C LYS A 427 -41.63 -6.64 -29.77
N SER A 428 -42.28 -7.74 -29.40
CA SER A 428 -41.89 -8.54 -28.22
C SER A 428 -40.59 -9.32 -28.42
N ILE A 429 -40.26 -9.72 -29.66
CA ILE A 429 -39.06 -10.52 -29.95
C ILE A 429 -37.81 -9.63 -29.91
N GLU A 430 -37.87 -8.45 -30.54
CA GLU A 430 -36.76 -7.48 -30.50
C GLU A 430 -36.41 -7.02 -29.07
N GLN A 431 -37.43 -6.78 -28.23
CA GLN A 431 -37.18 -6.41 -26.84
C GLN A 431 -36.53 -7.55 -26.05
N GLN A 432 -36.93 -8.79 -26.31
CA GLN A 432 -36.36 -9.96 -25.65
C GLN A 432 -34.88 -10.17 -26.03
N ASP A 433 -34.51 -9.88 -27.28
CA ASP A 433 -33.12 -9.97 -27.72
C ASP A 433 -32.25 -8.82 -27.20
N ILE A 434 -32.82 -7.61 -27.06
CA ILE A 434 -32.17 -6.50 -26.35
C ILE A 434 -31.92 -6.87 -24.88
N ASP A 435 -32.89 -7.46 -24.18
CA ASP A 435 -32.73 -7.85 -22.78
C ASP A 435 -31.67 -8.95 -22.61
N LYS A 436 -31.58 -9.90 -23.55
CA LYS A 436 -30.52 -10.93 -23.57
C LYS A 436 -29.14 -10.33 -23.78
N THR A 437 -28.98 -9.36 -24.68
CA THR A 437 -27.69 -8.71 -24.92
C THR A 437 -27.23 -7.90 -23.71
N ILE A 438 -28.14 -7.17 -23.06
CA ILE A 438 -27.85 -6.46 -21.80
C ILE A 438 -27.44 -7.43 -20.70
N ALA A 439 -28.15 -8.56 -20.56
CA ALA A 439 -27.79 -9.59 -19.59
C ALA A 439 -26.40 -10.19 -19.87
N ALA A 440 -26.08 -10.49 -21.13
CA ALA A 440 -24.78 -11.00 -21.53
C ALA A 440 -23.65 -10.01 -21.22
N LEU A 441 -23.83 -8.72 -21.48
CA LEU A 441 -22.86 -7.67 -21.13
C LEU A 441 -22.65 -7.56 -19.62
N LYS A 442 -23.73 -7.66 -18.82
CA LYS A 442 -23.64 -7.67 -17.35
C LYS A 442 -22.86 -8.86 -16.83
N ILE A 443 -23.11 -10.05 -17.38
CA ILE A 443 -22.38 -11.27 -17.03
C ILE A 443 -20.90 -11.13 -17.41
N GLN A 444 -20.59 -10.64 -18.61
CA GLN A 444 -19.22 -10.43 -19.04
C GLN A 444 -18.47 -9.42 -18.15
N LYS A 445 -19.11 -8.30 -17.79
CA LYS A 445 -18.55 -7.31 -16.85
C LYS A 445 -18.30 -7.93 -15.48
N PHE A 446 -19.23 -8.73 -14.97
CA PHE A 446 -19.07 -9.45 -13.72
C PHE A 446 -17.87 -10.41 -13.74
N ILE A 447 -17.71 -11.19 -14.81
CA ILE A 447 -16.57 -12.12 -14.98
C ILE A 447 -15.25 -11.36 -15.02
N ARG A 448 -15.17 -10.25 -15.78
CA ARG A 448 -13.97 -9.40 -15.82
C ARG A 448 -13.62 -8.84 -14.43
N ASN A 449 -14.61 -8.31 -13.72
CA ASN A 449 -14.42 -7.77 -12.37
C ASN A 449 -13.99 -8.85 -11.36
N GLN A 450 -14.50 -10.07 -11.47
CA GLN A 450 -14.09 -11.18 -10.62
C GLN A 450 -12.63 -11.59 -10.89
N LYS A 451 -12.22 -11.60 -12.17
CA LYS A 451 -10.83 -11.88 -12.56
C LYS A 451 -9.88 -10.80 -12.04
N SER A 452 -10.20 -9.52 -12.24
CA SER A 452 -9.37 -8.41 -11.74
C SER A 452 -9.28 -8.39 -10.21
N ALA A 453 -10.39 -8.67 -9.50
CA ALA A 453 -10.37 -8.76 -8.04
C ALA A 453 -9.44 -9.87 -7.52
N LYS A 454 -9.43 -11.05 -8.17
CA LYS A 454 -8.50 -12.14 -7.84
C LYS A 454 -7.04 -11.76 -8.10
N GLU A 455 -6.78 -11.03 -9.18
CA GLU A 455 -5.45 -10.54 -9.53
C GLU A 455 -4.94 -9.51 -8.51
N ILE A 456 -5.77 -8.53 -8.16
CA ILE A 456 -5.46 -7.54 -7.10
C ILE A 456 -5.15 -8.24 -5.78
N GLN A 457 -5.94 -9.26 -5.41
CA GLN A 457 -5.69 -10.04 -4.20
C GLN A 457 -4.34 -10.77 -4.25
N ARG A 458 -3.97 -11.37 -5.38
CA ARG A 458 -2.65 -12.00 -5.58
C ARG A 458 -1.51 -10.99 -5.46
N ILE A 459 -1.64 -9.83 -6.10
CA ILE A 459 -0.67 -8.73 -6.02
C ILE A 459 -0.50 -8.27 -4.56
N SER A 460 -1.61 -8.05 -3.86
CA SER A 460 -1.60 -7.66 -2.44
C SER A 460 -0.89 -8.68 -1.56
N ASN A 461 -1.10 -9.98 -1.80
CA ASN A 461 -0.42 -11.05 -1.06
C ASN A 461 1.09 -11.04 -1.34
N SER A 462 1.52 -10.88 -2.60
CA SER A 462 2.95 -10.76 -2.94
C SER A 462 3.61 -9.56 -2.27
N LEU A 463 2.94 -8.40 -2.24
CA LEU A 463 3.45 -7.22 -1.53
C LEU A 463 3.58 -7.45 -0.02
N GLN A 464 2.63 -8.17 0.58
CA GLN A 464 2.71 -8.54 1.99
C GLN A 464 3.88 -9.49 2.27
N GLN A 465 4.14 -10.45 1.38
CA GLN A 465 5.31 -11.33 1.48
C GLN A 465 6.62 -10.53 1.40
N LEU A 466 6.73 -9.59 0.46
CA LEU A 466 7.90 -8.71 0.35
C LEU A 466 8.14 -7.91 1.64
N LYS A 467 7.08 -7.35 2.24
CA LYS A 467 7.18 -6.66 3.55
C LYS A 467 7.62 -7.57 4.70
N ASN A 468 7.27 -8.86 4.64
CA ASN A 468 7.72 -9.80 5.66
C ASN A 468 9.21 -10.10 5.51
N VAL A 469 9.69 -10.28 4.27
CA VAL A 469 11.13 -10.44 3.98
C VAL A 469 11.90 -9.19 4.39
N GLU A 470 11.38 -8.00 4.09
CA GLU A 470 11.99 -6.73 4.54
C GLU A 470 12.22 -6.70 6.05
N LYS A 471 11.17 -7.00 6.82
CA LYS A 471 11.26 -7.04 8.29
C LYS A 471 12.25 -8.10 8.78
N GLN A 472 12.35 -9.22 8.08
CA GLN A 472 13.30 -10.27 8.39
C GLN A 472 14.74 -9.79 8.14
N VAL A 473 15.01 -9.17 7.01
CA VAL A 473 16.32 -8.56 6.70
C VAL A 473 16.69 -7.50 7.73
N ASP A 474 15.76 -6.60 8.09
CA ASP A 474 16.01 -5.59 9.12
C ASP A 474 16.26 -6.18 10.50
N LYS A 475 15.68 -7.35 10.80
CA LYS A 475 15.92 -8.07 12.04
C LYS A 475 17.29 -8.75 12.02
N ILE A 476 17.64 -9.42 10.93
CA ILE A 476 18.96 -10.04 10.73
C ILE A 476 20.05 -8.97 10.90
N ARG A 477 19.90 -7.84 10.20
CA ARG A 477 20.80 -6.69 10.31
C ARG A 477 20.98 -6.25 11.76
N ARG A 478 19.89 -5.92 12.47
CA ARG A 478 19.94 -5.47 13.88
C ARG A 478 20.59 -6.48 14.82
N ASN A 479 20.44 -7.77 14.55
CA ASN A 479 20.94 -8.82 15.43
C ASN A 479 22.43 -9.13 15.20
N HIS A 480 22.92 -9.02 13.96
CA HIS A 480 24.24 -9.49 13.59
C HIS A 480 25.23 -8.38 13.23
N GLU A 481 24.77 -7.23 12.71
CA GLU A 481 25.65 -6.17 12.19
C GLU A 481 26.63 -5.67 13.26
N GLU A 482 26.13 -5.35 14.46
CA GLU A 482 26.97 -4.85 15.56
C GLU A 482 27.96 -5.91 16.05
N VAL A 483 27.51 -7.15 16.24
CA VAL A 483 28.35 -8.25 16.75
C VAL A 483 29.47 -8.59 15.77
N VAL A 484 29.14 -8.66 14.48
CA VAL A 484 30.09 -9.01 13.41
C VAL A 484 31.15 -7.93 13.23
N TYR A 485 30.77 -6.65 13.20
CA TYR A 485 31.75 -5.58 12.99
C TYR A 485 32.55 -5.20 14.25
N SER A 486 32.09 -5.59 15.43
CA SER A 486 32.83 -5.36 16.69
C SER A 486 33.88 -6.42 17.00
N SER A 487 33.78 -7.61 16.39
CA SER A 487 34.64 -8.75 16.70
C SER A 487 35.65 -8.98 15.56
N PRO A 488 36.97 -8.89 15.80
CA PRO A 488 37.96 -9.10 14.75
C PRO A 488 37.88 -10.52 14.18
N LEU A 489 38.04 -10.64 12.86
CA LEU A 489 38.03 -11.92 12.18
C LEU A 489 39.34 -12.66 12.41
N GLU A 490 39.24 -13.97 12.66
CA GLU A 490 40.40 -14.82 12.86
C GLU A 490 40.73 -15.58 11.58
N PHE A 491 42.01 -15.55 11.20
CA PHE A 491 42.53 -16.21 10.01
C PHE A 491 43.51 -17.31 10.41
N ARG A 492 43.57 -18.36 9.59
CA ARG A 492 44.60 -19.42 9.65
C ARG A 492 45.41 -19.37 8.36
N VAL A 493 46.71 -19.55 8.47
CA VAL A 493 47.58 -19.66 7.31
C VAL A 493 47.63 -21.13 6.91
N ASP A 494 47.17 -21.45 5.71
CA ASP A 494 47.24 -22.80 5.17
C ASP A 494 48.69 -23.18 4.81
N GLU A 495 48.97 -24.46 4.54
CA GLU A 495 50.29 -24.95 4.12
C GLU A 495 50.85 -24.21 2.88
N ASN A 496 49.97 -23.62 2.08
CA ASN A 496 50.32 -22.84 0.89
C ASN A 496 50.69 -21.37 1.19
N GLY A 497 50.66 -20.95 2.46
CA GLY A 497 50.89 -19.56 2.86
C GLY A 497 49.71 -18.62 2.61
N SER A 498 48.55 -19.14 2.17
CA SER A 498 47.34 -18.35 1.96
C SER A 498 46.57 -18.22 3.28
N ALA A 499 46.13 -17.01 3.62
CA ALA A 499 45.25 -16.78 4.75
C ALA A 499 43.83 -17.26 4.42
N THR A 500 43.31 -18.20 5.18
CA THR A 500 41.92 -18.65 5.11
C THR A 500 41.18 -18.31 6.39
N LEU A 501 39.90 -18.02 6.26
CA LEU A 501 39.06 -17.59 7.38
C LEU A 501 38.79 -18.76 8.34
N ALA A 502 39.24 -18.64 9.59
CA ALA A 502 39.20 -19.71 10.59
C ALA A 502 37.78 -20.02 11.08
N TYR A 503 37.49 -21.28 11.41
CA TYR A 503 36.22 -21.67 12.03
C TYR A 503 36.27 -21.47 13.55
N THR A 504 36.07 -20.24 13.99
CA THR A 504 35.95 -19.88 15.41
C THR A 504 34.62 -19.19 15.70
N GLU A 505 34.31 -18.93 16.97
CA GLU A 505 33.00 -18.40 17.39
C GLU A 505 32.73 -17.01 16.80
N ASN A 506 33.73 -16.13 16.76
CA ASN A 506 33.63 -14.80 16.15
C ASN A 506 33.33 -14.89 14.65
N THR A 507 34.05 -15.77 13.95
CA THR A 507 33.84 -15.99 12.52
C THR A 507 32.53 -16.70 12.20
N ARG A 508 31.98 -17.49 13.13
CA ARG A 508 30.68 -18.15 12.98
C ARG A 508 29.59 -17.10 12.79
N ASN A 509 29.58 -16.03 13.59
CA ASN A 509 28.60 -14.95 13.48
C ASN A 509 28.67 -14.23 12.14
N TYR A 510 29.88 -14.00 11.60
CA TYR A 510 30.07 -13.44 10.25
C TYR A 510 29.45 -14.32 9.17
N ARG A 511 29.76 -15.63 9.20
CA ARG A 511 29.23 -16.60 8.22
C ARG A 511 27.71 -16.72 8.31
N GLU A 512 27.18 -16.83 9.52
CA GLU A 512 25.74 -16.92 9.76
C GLU A 512 25.01 -15.67 9.24
N TYR A 513 25.57 -14.48 9.45
CA TYR A 513 24.99 -13.25 8.92
C TYR A 513 24.88 -13.28 7.39
N GLY A 514 25.97 -13.65 6.70
CA GLY A 514 25.98 -13.83 5.24
C GLY A 514 24.97 -14.89 4.76
N GLU A 515 24.93 -16.06 5.41
CA GLU A 515 24.00 -17.14 5.06
C GLU A 515 22.53 -16.74 5.21
N LEU A 516 22.17 -16.03 6.29
CA LEU A 516 20.81 -15.54 6.52
C LEU A 516 20.38 -14.50 5.48
N LEU A 517 21.30 -13.63 5.05
CA LEU A 517 21.07 -12.67 3.96
C LEU A 517 20.87 -13.40 2.61
N LEU A 518 21.71 -14.39 2.29
CA LEU A 518 21.58 -15.21 1.09
C LEU A 518 20.27 -16.01 1.07
N ARG A 519 19.83 -16.55 2.21
CA ARG A 519 18.53 -17.20 2.34
C ARG A 519 17.38 -16.23 2.09
N SER A 520 17.49 -14.99 2.55
CA SER A 520 16.50 -13.95 2.28
C SER A 520 16.40 -13.62 0.77
N LEU A 521 17.50 -13.69 0.02
CA LEU A 521 17.46 -13.58 -1.45
C LEU A 521 16.72 -14.75 -2.12
N GLN A 522 16.93 -15.98 -1.64
CA GLN A 522 16.19 -17.15 -2.13
C GLN A 522 14.68 -17.02 -1.85
N ASP A 523 14.32 -16.51 -0.67
CA ASP A 523 12.93 -16.24 -0.32
C ASP A 523 12.31 -15.20 -1.26
N LEU A 524 13.06 -14.16 -1.68
CA LEU A 524 12.60 -13.18 -2.67
C LEU A 524 12.34 -13.79 -4.06
N ASP A 525 13.18 -14.73 -4.50
CA ASP A 525 13.01 -15.40 -5.79
C ASP A 525 11.72 -16.23 -5.86
N SER A 526 11.27 -16.75 -4.71
CA SER A 526 10.00 -17.48 -4.62
C SER A 526 8.75 -16.60 -4.79
N ILE A 527 8.88 -15.28 -4.65
CA ILE A 527 7.74 -14.34 -4.70
C ILE A 527 7.40 -14.00 -6.15
N ASN A 528 6.20 -14.42 -6.56
CA ASN A 528 5.64 -14.16 -7.88
C ASN A 528 5.16 -12.71 -8.05
N SER A 529 5.55 -12.10 -9.17
CA SER A 529 5.12 -10.72 -9.49
C SER A 529 3.75 -10.61 -10.16
N TYR A 530 3.23 -11.71 -10.72
CA TYR A 530 1.98 -11.73 -11.51
C TYR A 530 1.89 -10.64 -12.60
N GLY A 531 3.03 -10.21 -13.14
CA GLY A 531 3.08 -9.12 -14.13
C GLY A 531 2.97 -7.70 -13.57
N SER A 532 2.76 -7.55 -12.25
CA SER A 532 2.68 -6.24 -11.60
C SER A 532 4.05 -5.56 -11.52
N ASN A 533 4.16 -4.35 -12.09
CA ASN A 533 5.38 -3.55 -12.05
C ASN A 533 5.76 -3.12 -10.63
N ILE A 534 4.77 -2.82 -9.78
CA ILE A 534 4.99 -2.41 -8.39
C ILE A 534 5.69 -3.54 -7.63
N VAL A 535 5.19 -4.78 -7.74
CA VAL A 535 5.81 -5.94 -7.07
C VAL A 535 7.24 -6.18 -7.57
N ARG A 536 7.49 -6.01 -8.88
CA ARG A 536 8.84 -6.16 -9.45
C ARG A 536 9.80 -5.09 -8.95
N GLN A 537 9.33 -3.85 -8.82
CA GLN A 537 10.13 -2.73 -8.33
C GLN A 537 10.50 -2.92 -6.85
N GLU A 538 9.52 -3.23 -6.00
CA GLU A 538 9.74 -3.50 -4.58
C GLU A 538 10.69 -4.68 -4.36
N ARG A 539 10.51 -5.78 -5.11
CA ARG A 539 11.42 -6.92 -5.07
C ARG A 539 12.84 -6.51 -5.46
N ARG A 540 13.01 -5.69 -6.50
CA ARG A 540 14.33 -5.22 -6.95
C ARG A 540 15.00 -4.34 -5.89
N GLN A 541 14.25 -3.45 -5.25
CA GLN A 541 14.76 -2.62 -4.16
C GLN A 541 15.24 -3.49 -3.00
N MET A 542 14.50 -4.54 -2.64
CA MET A 542 14.92 -5.47 -1.60
C MET A 542 16.19 -6.24 -1.97
N VAL A 543 16.31 -6.69 -3.22
CA VAL A 543 17.54 -7.32 -3.72
C VAL A 543 18.73 -6.36 -3.58
N TYR A 544 18.60 -5.10 -4.02
CA TYR A 544 19.68 -4.12 -3.86
C TYR A 544 20.04 -3.86 -2.40
N LYS A 545 19.05 -3.81 -1.51
CA LYS A 545 19.28 -3.65 -0.07
C LYS A 545 20.08 -4.81 0.50
N ILE A 546 19.73 -6.05 0.18
CA ILE A 546 20.46 -7.24 0.66
C ILE A 546 21.86 -7.32 0.03
N GLN A 547 21.99 -7.02 -1.27
CA GLN A 547 23.29 -6.99 -1.95
C GLN A 547 24.23 -5.97 -1.32
N SER A 548 23.76 -4.76 -1.01
CA SER A 548 24.57 -3.76 -0.30
C SER A 548 25.10 -4.27 1.04
N LEU A 549 24.28 -5.01 1.82
CA LEU A 549 24.72 -5.58 3.09
C LEU A 549 25.76 -6.71 2.90
N LEU A 550 25.65 -7.49 1.83
CA LEU A 550 26.63 -8.52 1.49
C LEU A 550 27.95 -7.87 1.00
N ASP A 551 27.86 -6.82 0.18
CA ASP A 551 29.03 -6.06 -0.27
C ASP A 551 29.78 -5.43 0.91
N ASP A 552 29.06 -4.91 1.92
CA ASP A 552 29.65 -4.38 3.15
C ASP A 552 30.39 -5.48 3.95
N LEU A 553 29.83 -6.70 4.00
CA LEU A 553 30.48 -7.86 4.64
C LEU A 553 31.76 -8.28 3.90
N ASP A 554 31.71 -8.36 2.57
CA ASP A 554 32.87 -8.70 1.74
C ASP A 554 33.97 -7.64 1.87
N ALA A 555 33.59 -6.35 1.90
CA ALA A 555 34.53 -5.25 2.13
C ALA A 555 35.20 -5.35 3.51
N TYR A 556 34.45 -5.70 4.55
CA TYR A 556 34.99 -5.92 5.88
C TYR A 556 35.96 -7.12 5.92
N LEU A 557 35.61 -8.23 5.27
CA LEU A 557 36.50 -9.40 5.16
C LEU A 557 37.84 -9.02 4.53
N VAL A 558 37.81 -8.32 3.38
CA VAL A 558 39.02 -7.85 2.68
C VAL A 558 39.86 -6.92 3.57
N SER A 559 39.22 -6.01 4.30
CA SER A 559 39.90 -5.10 5.23
C SER A 559 40.60 -5.82 6.37
N GLN A 560 39.95 -6.85 6.94
CA GLN A 560 40.51 -7.64 8.04
C GLN A 560 41.66 -8.54 7.56
N GLU A 561 41.52 -9.14 6.37
CA GLU A 561 42.58 -9.97 5.76
C GLU A 561 43.84 -9.15 5.47
N ALA A 562 43.68 -7.94 4.93
CA ALA A 562 44.80 -7.01 4.70
C ALA A 562 45.52 -6.64 6.02
N SER A 563 44.74 -6.36 7.07
CA SER A 563 45.28 -6.01 8.40
C SER A 563 46.05 -7.18 9.02
N TYR A 564 45.51 -8.40 8.91
CA TYR A 564 46.15 -9.62 9.38
C TYR A 564 47.48 -9.90 8.65
N SER A 565 47.48 -9.77 7.32
CA SER A 565 48.67 -9.99 6.49
C SER A 565 49.79 -8.99 6.78
N ALA A 566 49.44 -7.72 7.01
CA ALA A 566 50.40 -6.69 7.40
C ALA A 566 51.03 -6.97 8.78
N GLY A 567 50.25 -7.50 9.73
CA GLY A 567 50.74 -7.85 11.07
C GLY A 567 51.80 -8.95 11.05
N ILE A 568 51.58 -10.04 10.30
CA ILE A 568 52.53 -11.16 10.22
C ILE A 568 53.87 -10.72 9.60
N SER A 569 53.82 -9.84 8.58
CA SER A 569 55.04 -9.36 7.92
C SER A 569 55.92 -8.52 8.84
N SER A 570 55.34 -7.87 9.87
CA SER A 570 56.10 -6.99 10.79
C SER A 570 56.82 -7.73 11.91
N ASP A 571 56.38 -8.95 12.26
CA ASP A 571 56.98 -9.75 13.36
C ASP A 571 58.11 -10.69 12.88
N SER A 572 58.41 -10.69 11.58
CA SER A 572 59.38 -11.61 10.95
C SER A 572 60.77 -11.00 10.73
N ASP A 573 60.98 -9.72 11.07
CA ASP A 573 62.28 -9.01 11.08
C ASP A 573 62.83 -8.89 12.51
#